data_AF-A0A5C4TD76-F1
#
_entry.id   AF-A0A5C4TD76-F1
#
_cell.length_a   1.000
_cell.length_b   1.000
_cell.length_c   1.000
_cell.angle_alpha   90.00
_cell.angle_beta   90.00
_cell.angle_gamma   90.00
#
_symmetry.space_group_name_H-M   'P 1'
#
loop_
_entity.id
_entity.type
_entity.pdbx_description
1 polymer ?
#
loop_
_entity_poly.entity_id
_entity_poly.type
_entity_poly.pdbx_seq_one_letter_code
_entity_poly.pdbx_strand_id
1 'polypeptide(L)'
;MDQQKRQHFESENPVESGESGRCDHTDKEATGGKAISRRKLLASLGMTGAAFVSGGFVTNTFGQQTVSGAVYDEASDADDISYRLATGLAERTVGDKLRESVSVKDFGAVGNGIVNDTAAIQAAVDYLKGIGGGSIYFPVGVYRATGVRLYSFITLRGSGHNMWGFANRGKSSVIKSWDEGDIFYSSGDTIENVMFEGITFVGLQAIGTKNTQGIVFHNSIGVIINNCDFFLFKNEAVWQKAGGTLRINNCKIFGGSRRNEAFTERTGAVRLSGHDNMIANTEIGADYSGDSTNLWNCAVKLEKASANMFVNCVFEGADIGIYVAGPDNNFVNCRADINYGPDGGSAAKHPIMSRLGGTVSPIAGGTATAAMGATCSTTSE
;
A
#
# COMPACT_ATOMS: atom_id res chain seq x y z
N MET A 1 -24.76 41.71 15.03
CA MET A 1 -25.52 41.60 16.29
C MET A 1 -25.41 40.16 16.77
N ASP A 2 -24.77 39.79 17.87
CA ASP A 2 -23.86 40.50 18.76
C ASP A 2 -23.26 39.43 19.71
N GLN A 3 -21.97 39.60 20.05
CA GLN A 3 -21.26 39.25 21.30
C GLN A 3 -21.53 37.91 22.02
N GLN A 4 -20.57 36.98 22.13
CA GLN A 4 -19.43 36.95 23.07
C GLN A 4 -19.70 37.47 24.49
N LYS A 5 -19.47 36.63 25.51
CA LYS A 5 -18.83 37.06 26.78
C LYS A 5 -18.13 35.89 27.48
N ARG A 6 -16.80 36.02 27.55
CA ARG A 6 -15.87 35.38 28.50
C ARG A 6 -16.07 36.01 29.88
N GLN A 7 -15.56 35.36 30.93
CA GLN A 7 -14.83 36.09 31.98
C GLN A 7 -13.80 35.18 32.70
N HIS A 8 -12.55 35.65 32.63
CA HIS A 8 -11.39 35.30 33.45
C HIS A 8 -11.53 35.95 34.83
N PHE A 9 -10.87 35.39 35.84
CA PHE A 9 -10.56 36.10 37.09
C PHE A 9 -9.04 36.08 37.30
N GLU A 10 -8.45 37.27 37.40
CA GLU A 10 -7.07 37.54 37.80
C GLU A 10 -7.02 38.09 39.23
N SER A 11 -5.84 37.95 39.83
CA SER A 11 -5.42 38.29 41.19
C SER A 11 -5.15 39.78 41.42
N GLU A 12 -5.36 40.28 42.65
CA GLU A 12 -4.58 41.38 43.25
C GLU A 12 -4.52 41.24 44.80
N ASN A 13 -3.34 41.52 45.38
CA ASN A 13 -3.06 41.93 46.79
C ASN A 13 -3.00 43.49 46.79
N PRO A 14 -3.05 44.29 47.90
CA PRO A 14 -2.07 44.25 49.03
C PRO A 14 -2.47 44.91 50.42
N VAL A 15 -1.48 45.00 51.34
CA VAL A 15 -1.15 46.09 52.35
C VAL A 15 -1.34 45.87 53.89
N GLU A 16 -0.19 46.02 54.62
CA GLU A 16 0.20 46.55 55.97
C GLU A 16 -0.75 46.51 57.20
N SER A 17 -0.39 46.57 58.49
CA SER A 17 0.76 47.03 59.33
C SER A 17 0.57 46.36 60.73
N GLY A 18 1.57 45.95 61.52
CA GLY A 18 2.39 46.77 62.43
C GLY A 18 1.87 46.71 63.88
N GLU A 19 2.59 46.05 64.82
CA GLU A 19 2.72 46.49 66.23
C GLU A 19 3.71 45.66 67.06
N SER A 20 4.25 46.33 68.08
CA SER A 20 5.44 46.06 68.90
C SER A 20 5.19 45.30 70.21
N GLY A 21 6.22 44.64 70.78
CA GLY A 21 6.28 44.32 72.22
C GLY A 21 7.20 43.15 72.58
N ARG A 22 8.00 43.29 73.64
CA ARG A 22 9.16 42.45 74.03
C ARG A 22 8.94 41.73 75.38
N CYS A 23 9.73 40.67 75.63
CA CYS A 23 10.01 39.89 76.88
C CYS A 23 9.05 38.71 77.17
N ASP A 24 9.42 37.52 77.68
CA ASP A 24 10.65 36.94 78.29
C ASP A 24 10.56 35.37 78.22
N HIS A 25 11.66 34.68 78.57
CA HIS A 25 11.96 33.23 78.59
C HIS A 25 10.88 32.22 79.05
N THR A 26 10.78 31.04 78.38
CA THR A 26 11.22 29.69 78.86
C THR A 26 10.80 28.54 77.89
N ASP A 27 11.78 27.76 77.42
CA ASP A 27 11.86 26.30 77.15
C ASP A 27 10.71 25.39 76.62
N LYS A 28 11.03 24.73 75.47
CA LYS A 28 10.95 23.29 75.07
C LYS A 28 10.09 22.86 73.85
N GLU A 29 10.86 22.46 72.81
CA GLU A 29 10.78 21.29 71.87
C GLU A 29 9.49 20.98 71.09
N ALA A 30 9.48 20.51 69.83
CA ALA A 30 10.43 20.28 68.71
C ALA A 30 9.54 19.85 67.51
N THR A 31 9.81 20.13 66.22
CA THR A 31 10.85 19.54 65.38
C THR A 31 10.79 20.17 63.98
N GLY A 32 11.93 20.55 63.43
CA GLY A 32 12.10 21.00 62.04
C GLY A 32 13.19 20.19 61.34
N GLY A 33 12.97 19.81 60.08
CA GLY A 33 13.94 19.12 59.24
C GLY A 33 15.12 20.03 58.91
N LYS A 34 16.34 19.64 59.31
CA LYS A 34 17.57 20.43 59.17
C LYS A 34 18.31 20.05 57.88
N ALA A 35 18.57 21.03 57.02
CA ALA A 35 19.43 20.86 55.84
C ALA A 35 20.86 20.43 56.25
N ILE A 36 21.42 19.45 55.55
CA ILE A 36 22.77 18.92 55.81
C ILE A 36 23.80 19.86 55.17
N SER A 37 24.66 20.44 56.00
CA SER A 37 25.78 21.27 55.55
C SER A 37 26.79 20.46 54.72
N ARG A 38 27.37 21.08 53.68
CA ARG A 38 28.44 20.50 52.83
C ARG A 38 29.60 19.90 53.62
N ARG A 39 29.88 20.43 54.81
CA ARG A 39 30.91 19.88 55.73
C ARG A 39 30.52 18.51 56.28
N LYS A 40 29.24 18.25 56.53
CA LYS A 40 28.72 16.93 56.95
C LYS A 40 28.74 15.92 55.79
N LEU A 41 28.51 16.37 54.56
CA LEU A 41 28.63 15.53 53.36
C LEU A 41 30.09 15.08 53.12
N LEU A 42 31.04 16.00 53.31
CA LEU A 42 32.47 15.71 53.19
C LEU A 42 32.96 14.77 54.31
N ALA A 43 32.43 14.92 55.53
CA ALA A 43 32.73 14.02 56.64
C ALA A 43 32.16 12.60 56.43
N SER A 44 31.00 12.45 55.79
CA SER A 44 30.45 11.12 55.44
C SER A 44 31.21 10.39 54.32
N LEU A 45 32.07 11.10 53.57
CA LEU A 45 32.92 10.54 52.52
C LEU A 45 34.32 10.14 53.02
N GLY A 46 34.60 10.25 54.34
CA GLY A 46 35.79 9.65 54.95
C GLY A 46 37.14 10.25 54.54
N MET A 47 37.19 11.43 53.91
CA MET A 47 38.46 12.05 53.50
C MET A 47 39.06 12.91 54.62
N THR A 48 39.91 12.31 55.43
CA THR A 48 40.86 13.00 56.31
C THR A 48 42.27 12.89 55.73
N GLY A 49 42.91 14.03 55.44
CA GLY A 49 44.36 14.13 55.26
C GLY A 49 44.84 14.34 53.82
N ALA A 50 45.85 15.17 53.67
CA ALA A 50 46.19 15.91 52.46
C ALA A 50 47.11 15.18 51.45
N ALA A 51 47.11 15.78 50.25
CA ALA A 51 48.06 15.70 49.14
C ALA A 51 48.00 14.48 48.21
N PHE A 52 47.51 14.71 46.98
CA PHE A 52 48.01 13.98 45.81
C PHE A 52 48.68 14.95 44.83
N VAL A 53 49.96 14.68 44.65
CA VAL A 53 50.89 15.28 43.70
C VAL A 53 50.54 14.79 42.29
N SER A 54 50.84 15.65 41.33
CA SER A 54 50.74 15.52 39.88
C SER A 54 50.97 14.13 39.26
N GLY A 55 50.12 13.82 38.27
CA GLY A 55 50.57 13.23 37.00
C GLY A 55 50.60 11.71 36.92
N GLY A 56 49.57 11.14 36.27
CA GLY A 56 49.61 9.81 35.67
C GLY A 56 49.08 8.70 36.58
N PHE A 57 48.26 7.82 36.01
CA PHE A 57 47.73 6.58 36.59
C PHE A 57 46.58 6.68 37.60
N VAL A 58 45.39 7.10 37.13
CA VAL A 58 44.11 6.40 37.43
C VAL A 58 43.14 6.61 36.25
N THR A 59 43.41 5.95 35.13
CA THR A 59 42.46 5.78 34.02
C THR A 59 42.44 4.29 33.71
N ASN A 60 41.26 3.66 33.82
CA ASN A 60 40.91 2.28 33.40
C ASN A 60 40.53 1.24 34.48
N THR A 61 39.78 1.58 35.54
CA THR A 61 39.07 0.51 36.29
C THR A 61 37.71 0.87 36.88
N PHE A 62 37.11 1.98 36.47
CA PHE A 62 35.67 2.15 36.53
C PHE A 62 35.30 2.90 35.26
N GLY A 63 34.52 2.27 34.39
CA GLY A 63 33.82 2.98 33.31
C GLY A 63 32.89 3.97 33.98
N GLN A 64 33.43 5.13 34.33
CA GLN A 64 32.72 6.25 34.88
C GLN A 64 31.88 6.81 33.73
N GLN A 65 30.74 6.16 33.49
CA GLN A 65 29.59 6.88 33.00
C GLN A 65 29.28 7.93 34.06
N THR A 66 29.85 9.11 33.86
CA THR A 66 29.41 10.30 34.56
C THR A 66 27.91 10.42 34.30
N VAL A 67 27.14 10.66 35.36
CA VAL A 67 25.67 10.87 35.30
C VAL A 67 25.27 11.95 34.27
N SER A 68 26.22 12.79 33.85
CA SER A 68 26.06 13.72 32.72
C SER A 68 25.65 13.07 31.40
N GLY A 69 26.17 11.89 31.03
CA GLY A 69 25.81 11.26 29.74
C GLY A 69 24.40 10.67 29.74
N ALA A 70 23.85 10.37 30.92
CA ALA A 70 22.50 9.83 31.10
C ALA A 70 21.43 10.92 31.28
N VAL A 71 21.84 12.18 31.46
CA VAL A 71 20.92 13.31 31.77
C VAL A 71 20.94 14.39 30.69
N TYR A 72 21.92 14.38 29.77
CA TYR A 72 22.00 15.31 28.64
C TYR A 72 22.09 14.53 27.31
N ASP A 73 20.93 14.16 26.78
CA ASP A 73 20.60 14.02 25.35
C ASP A 73 21.61 13.31 24.42
N GLU A 74 22.10 12.12 24.76
CA GLU A 74 22.54 11.18 23.72
C GLU A 74 21.34 10.31 23.33
N ALA A 75 20.88 10.44 22.09
CA ALA A 75 19.81 9.60 21.57
C ALA A 75 20.25 8.14 21.66
N SER A 76 19.53 7.32 22.44
CA SER A 76 19.79 5.89 22.50
C SER A 76 19.44 5.24 21.17
N ASP A 77 20.36 4.45 20.60
CA ASP A 77 20.11 3.70 19.37
C ASP A 77 19.06 2.60 19.63
N ALA A 78 18.20 2.32 18.65
CA ALA A 78 17.22 1.24 18.76
C ALA A 78 17.89 -0.14 18.93
N ASP A 79 19.13 -0.29 18.47
CA ASP A 79 19.93 -1.50 18.66
C ASP A 79 20.47 -1.64 20.09
N ASP A 80 20.50 -0.57 20.88
CA ASP A 80 20.93 -0.58 22.28
C ASP A 80 19.77 -0.72 23.28
N ILE A 81 18.52 -0.66 22.81
CA ILE A 81 17.33 -0.73 23.65
C ILE A 81 16.75 -2.14 23.63
N SER A 82 16.71 -2.78 24.80
CA SER A 82 16.04 -4.06 25.00
C SER A 82 14.52 -4.00 24.85
N TYR A 83 13.96 -5.02 24.21
CA TYR A 83 12.54 -5.25 23.97
C TYR A 83 12.15 -6.69 24.32
N ARG A 84 11.06 -6.84 25.08
CA ARG A 84 10.40 -8.12 25.32
C ARG A 84 8.88 -7.96 25.17
N LEU A 85 8.28 -8.68 24.22
CA LEU A 85 6.85 -8.58 23.91
C LEU A 85 5.97 -9.01 25.10
N ALA A 86 6.35 -10.07 25.80
CA ALA A 86 5.59 -10.61 26.94
C ALA A 86 6.50 -11.43 27.88
N THR A 87 6.05 -11.63 29.13
CA THR A 87 6.74 -12.46 30.12
C THR A 87 6.99 -13.88 29.58
N GLY A 88 8.20 -14.40 29.77
CA GLY A 88 8.60 -15.74 29.34
C GLY A 88 9.07 -15.84 27.89
N LEU A 89 9.04 -14.75 27.12
CA LEU A 89 9.62 -14.71 25.78
C LEU A 89 11.07 -14.20 25.81
N ALA A 90 11.85 -14.59 24.80
CA ALA A 90 13.21 -14.11 24.62
C ALA A 90 13.25 -12.59 24.45
N GLU A 91 14.26 -11.96 25.07
CA GLU A 91 14.57 -10.56 24.88
C GLU A 91 15.37 -10.36 23.59
N ARG A 92 15.17 -9.22 22.94
CA ARG A 92 15.89 -8.79 21.74
C ARG A 92 15.96 -7.27 21.69
N THR A 93 16.61 -6.68 20.68
CA THR A 93 16.65 -5.22 20.56
C THR A 93 15.35 -4.66 19.96
N VAL A 94 15.07 -3.38 20.21
CA VAL A 94 13.97 -2.65 19.54
C VAL A 94 14.24 -2.57 18.03
N GLY A 95 15.49 -2.36 17.62
CA GLY A 95 15.89 -2.34 16.22
C GLY A 95 15.57 -3.65 15.50
N ASP A 96 15.90 -4.79 16.10
CA ASP A 96 15.56 -6.12 15.56
C ASP A 96 14.05 -6.30 15.40
N LYS A 97 13.26 -5.79 16.35
CA LYS A 97 11.79 -5.83 16.24
C LYS A 97 11.30 -4.96 15.09
N LEU A 98 11.79 -3.73 14.94
CA LEU A 98 11.31 -2.81 13.89
C LEU A 98 11.67 -3.29 12.48
N ARG A 99 12.81 -3.98 12.30
CA ARG A 99 13.24 -4.53 11.00
C ARG A 99 12.42 -5.72 10.50
N GLU A 100 11.54 -6.29 11.33
CA GLU A 100 10.64 -7.37 10.90
C GLU A 100 9.61 -6.93 9.86
N SER A 101 9.34 -5.63 9.74
CA SER A 101 8.42 -5.07 8.76
C SER A 101 9.01 -3.83 8.12
N VAL A 102 9.12 -3.85 6.79
CA VAL A 102 9.57 -2.70 6.00
C VAL A 102 8.34 -1.90 5.56
N SER A 103 8.32 -0.60 5.81
CA SER A 103 7.24 0.31 5.43
C SER A 103 7.75 1.32 4.41
N VAL A 104 6.91 1.75 3.46
CA VAL A 104 7.25 2.89 2.58
C VAL A 104 7.56 4.17 3.36
N LYS A 105 7.04 4.30 4.58
CA LYS A 105 7.33 5.46 5.45
C LYS A 105 8.75 5.48 5.97
N ASP A 106 9.41 4.32 6.07
CA ASP A 106 10.82 4.23 6.48
C ASP A 106 11.74 4.88 5.43
N PHE A 107 11.25 5.03 4.19
CA PHE A 107 11.94 5.66 3.06
C PHE A 107 11.42 7.08 2.77
N GLY A 108 10.61 7.64 3.67
CA GLY A 108 10.14 9.03 3.57
C GLY A 108 8.83 9.24 2.80
N ALA A 109 8.06 8.18 2.51
CA ALA A 109 6.74 8.35 1.92
C ALA A 109 5.78 9.04 2.92
N VAL A 110 5.11 10.10 2.46
CA VAL A 110 4.22 10.91 3.29
C VAL A 110 2.81 10.35 3.29
N GLY A 111 2.29 9.96 2.12
CA GLY A 111 0.96 9.34 2.00
C GLY A 111 -0.21 10.27 2.32
N ASN A 112 -0.03 11.58 2.14
CA ASN A 112 -1.06 12.59 2.43
C ASN A 112 -1.93 12.97 1.22
N GLY A 113 -1.69 12.34 0.06
CA GLY A 113 -2.40 12.60 -1.18
C GLY A 113 -2.08 13.95 -1.81
N ILE A 114 -0.98 14.60 -1.41
CA ILE A 114 -0.48 15.87 -1.96
C ILE A 114 0.96 15.72 -2.43
N VAL A 115 1.83 15.16 -1.59
CA VAL A 115 3.25 14.96 -1.89
C VAL A 115 3.40 13.85 -2.94
N ASN A 116 4.40 14.01 -3.82
CA ASN A 116 4.82 12.95 -4.73
C ASN A 116 5.71 11.96 -3.96
N ASP A 117 5.18 10.76 -3.70
CA ASP A 117 5.84 9.70 -2.95
C ASP A 117 6.67 8.76 -3.84
N THR A 118 6.75 9.01 -5.16
CA THR A 118 7.41 8.12 -6.14
C THR A 118 8.82 7.72 -5.71
N ALA A 119 9.67 8.69 -5.34
CA ALA A 119 11.07 8.40 -4.99
C ALA A 119 11.20 7.56 -3.72
N ALA A 120 10.35 7.81 -2.71
CA ALA A 120 10.34 7.02 -1.48
C ALA A 120 9.87 5.58 -1.73
N ILE A 121 8.85 5.41 -2.56
CA ILE A 121 8.35 4.08 -2.93
C ILE A 121 9.39 3.32 -3.76
N GLN A 122 10.06 3.98 -4.71
CA GLN A 122 11.15 3.36 -5.47
C GLN A 122 12.31 2.96 -4.55
N ALA A 123 12.70 3.80 -3.60
CA ALA A 123 13.77 3.48 -2.64
C ALA A 123 13.42 2.24 -1.78
N ALA A 124 12.15 2.10 -1.37
CA ALA A 124 11.69 0.91 -0.66
C ALA A 124 11.82 -0.36 -1.52
N VAL A 125 11.39 -0.28 -2.78
CA VAL A 125 11.48 -1.37 -3.77
C VAL A 125 12.94 -1.74 -4.06
N ASP A 126 13.81 -0.75 -4.22
CA ASP A 126 15.24 -0.94 -4.44
C ASP A 126 15.94 -1.57 -3.23
N TYR A 127 15.54 -1.18 -2.01
CA TYR A 127 16.03 -1.80 -0.78
C TYR A 127 15.72 -3.30 -0.76
N LEU A 128 14.47 -3.70 -1.02
CA LEU A 128 14.10 -5.11 -1.08
C LEU A 128 14.88 -5.87 -2.14
N LYS A 129 15.01 -5.30 -3.34
CA LYS A 129 15.85 -5.89 -4.39
C LYS A 129 17.28 -6.12 -3.89
N GLY A 130 17.86 -5.17 -3.16
CA GLY A 130 19.22 -5.26 -2.61
C GLY A 130 19.41 -6.39 -1.59
N ILE A 131 18.35 -6.76 -0.86
CA ILE A 131 18.38 -7.84 0.13
C ILE A 131 17.78 -9.17 -0.39
N GLY A 132 17.50 -9.27 -1.69
CA GLY A 132 17.03 -10.50 -2.34
C GLY A 132 15.51 -10.70 -2.36
N GLY A 133 14.73 -9.67 -2.05
CA GLY A 133 13.27 -9.69 -2.04
C GLY A 133 12.68 -9.39 -0.67
N GLY A 134 11.37 -9.57 -0.54
CA GLY A 134 10.65 -9.39 0.73
C GLY A 134 9.30 -8.71 0.55
N SER A 135 8.79 -8.09 1.62
CA SER A 135 7.51 -7.39 1.62
C SER A 135 7.67 -5.95 2.07
N ILE A 136 7.07 -5.00 1.34
CA ILE A 136 6.90 -3.61 1.75
C ILE A 136 5.44 -3.38 2.12
N TYR A 137 5.24 -2.76 3.28
CA TYR A 137 3.94 -2.36 3.79
C TYR A 137 3.63 -0.90 3.43
N PHE A 138 2.38 -0.68 3.01
CA PHE A 138 1.79 0.63 2.80
C PHE A 138 0.77 0.87 3.91
N PRO A 139 1.08 1.66 4.95
CA PRO A 139 0.10 2.08 5.94
C PRO A 139 -1.07 2.82 5.29
N VAL A 140 -2.20 2.94 5.98
CA VAL A 140 -3.34 3.77 5.54
C VAL A 140 -2.86 5.15 5.12
N GLY A 141 -3.24 5.58 3.91
CA GLY A 141 -2.77 6.81 3.29
C GLY A 141 -3.10 6.87 1.81
N VAL A 142 -2.91 8.04 1.22
CA VAL A 142 -2.98 8.25 -0.23
C VAL A 142 -1.58 8.60 -0.71
N TYR A 143 -0.93 7.66 -1.37
CA TYR A 143 0.42 7.83 -1.89
C TYR A 143 0.34 8.20 -3.36
N ARG A 144 0.97 9.31 -3.77
CA ARG A 144 1.01 9.66 -5.19
C ARG A 144 2.26 9.08 -5.83
N ALA A 145 2.11 8.28 -6.88
CA ALA A 145 3.22 7.62 -7.55
C ALA A 145 2.97 7.43 -9.04
N THR A 146 4.02 7.62 -9.85
CA THR A 146 4.07 7.23 -11.26
C THR A 146 5.50 6.82 -11.59
N GLY A 147 5.69 5.74 -12.33
CA GLY A 147 6.99 5.28 -12.81
C GLY A 147 7.80 4.51 -11.77
N VAL A 148 7.17 3.69 -10.94
CA VAL A 148 7.88 2.80 -10.01
C VAL A 148 8.23 1.49 -10.72
N ARG A 149 9.54 1.20 -10.82
CA ARG A 149 10.05 -0.05 -11.42
C ARG A 149 9.97 -1.19 -10.42
N LEU A 150 9.36 -2.30 -10.84
CA LEU A 150 9.27 -3.56 -10.09
C LEU A 150 10.47 -4.47 -10.37
N TYR A 151 10.80 -5.29 -9.36
CA TYR A 151 11.78 -6.37 -9.42
C TYR A 151 11.16 -7.67 -8.90
N SER A 152 11.82 -8.80 -9.17
CA SER A 152 11.39 -10.12 -8.71
C SER A 152 11.37 -10.23 -7.19
N PHE A 153 10.55 -11.15 -6.67
CA PHE A 153 10.45 -11.51 -5.24
C PHE A 153 10.00 -10.37 -4.32
N ILE A 154 9.20 -9.43 -4.84
CA ILE A 154 8.68 -8.29 -4.09
C ILE A 154 7.17 -8.42 -3.86
N THR A 155 6.77 -8.30 -2.61
CA THR A 155 5.37 -8.18 -2.20
C THR A 155 5.07 -6.74 -1.77
N LEU A 156 4.05 -6.13 -2.36
CA LEU A 156 3.52 -4.83 -1.99
C LEU A 156 2.18 -5.04 -1.26
N ARG A 157 2.14 -4.74 0.04
CA ARG A 157 0.98 -5.00 0.90
C ARG A 157 0.40 -3.70 1.45
N GLY A 158 -0.90 -3.47 1.26
CA GLY A 158 -1.64 -2.38 1.89
C GLY A 158 -2.30 -2.77 3.20
N SER A 159 -2.87 -1.78 3.90
CA SER A 159 -3.71 -1.96 5.09
C SER A 159 -5.14 -2.45 4.75
N GLY A 160 -5.46 -2.59 3.46
CA GLY A 160 -6.80 -2.94 2.94
C GLY A 160 -7.18 -2.08 1.73
N HIS A 161 -8.10 -2.59 0.91
CA HIS A 161 -8.63 -1.94 -0.30
C HIS A 161 -10.05 -1.37 -0.11
N ASN A 162 -10.42 -0.38 -0.92
CA ASN A 162 -11.76 0.21 -0.98
C ASN A 162 -12.57 -0.42 -2.12
N MET A 163 -13.41 -1.40 -1.78
CA MET A 163 -14.25 -2.12 -2.74
C MET A 163 -15.31 -1.25 -3.44
N TRP A 164 -15.58 -0.05 -2.92
CA TRP A 164 -16.47 0.92 -3.57
C TRP A 164 -16.07 2.37 -3.26
N GLY A 165 -15.73 3.10 -4.32
CA GLY A 165 -15.66 4.57 -4.30
C GLY A 165 -14.26 5.17 -4.35
N PHE A 166 -14.09 6.10 -5.28
CA PHE A 166 -12.90 6.96 -5.44
C PHE A 166 -12.58 7.82 -4.21
N ALA A 167 -13.56 7.97 -3.31
CA ALA A 167 -13.41 8.67 -2.05
C ALA A 167 -12.74 7.74 -1.03
N ASN A 168 -11.41 7.73 -0.98
CA ASN A 168 -10.72 7.17 0.17
C ASN A 168 -11.18 7.95 1.42
N ARG A 169 -12.04 7.36 2.24
CA ARG A 169 -12.50 7.93 3.53
C ARG A 169 -11.41 7.85 4.62
N GLY A 170 -10.13 7.78 4.21
CA GLY A 170 -8.96 7.64 5.07
C GLY A 170 -8.87 6.28 5.75
N LYS A 171 -9.27 5.19 5.06
CA LYS A 171 -9.37 3.85 5.66
C LYS A 171 -8.57 2.76 4.96
N SER A 172 -8.01 3.06 3.79
CA SER A 172 -7.27 2.10 2.96
C SER A 172 -5.93 2.67 2.49
N SER A 173 -5.10 1.78 1.95
CA SER A 173 -3.88 2.16 1.26
C SER A 173 -4.21 2.43 -0.20
N VAL A 174 -4.11 3.69 -0.61
CA VAL A 174 -4.36 4.12 -1.98
C VAL A 174 -3.07 4.55 -2.64
N ILE A 175 -2.78 4.01 -3.82
CA ILE A 175 -1.72 4.47 -4.68
C ILE A 175 -2.38 5.17 -5.88
N LYS A 176 -2.16 6.48 -5.98
CA LYS A 176 -2.75 7.33 -6.99
C LYS A 176 -1.69 7.76 -8.00
N SER A 177 -1.99 7.68 -9.29
CA SER A 177 -1.12 8.23 -10.33
C SER A 177 -0.77 9.70 -10.01
N TRP A 178 0.51 10.05 -10.11
CA TRP A 178 0.99 11.43 -9.96
C TRP A 178 0.93 12.19 -11.29
N ASP A 179 1.32 11.50 -12.37
CA ASP A 179 1.42 12.02 -13.73
C ASP A 179 1.01 10.94 -14.77
N GLU A 180 1.12 11.29 -16.05
CA GLU A 180 1.04 10.38 -17.19
C GLU A 180 2.05 9.24 -17.08
N GLY A 181 1.63 8.03 -17.48
CA GLY A 181 2.43 6.81 -17.42
C GLY A 181 1.87 5.75 -16.47
N ASP A 182 2.67 4.72 -16.28
CA ASP A 182 2.38 3.56 -15.43
C ASP A 182 2.58 3.92 -13.96
N ILE A 183 1.73 3.47 -13.04
CA ILE A 183 2.09 3.54 -11.61
C ILE A 183 3.26 2.60 -11.34
N PHE A 184 3.10 1.34 -11.74
CA PHE A 184 4.12 0.31 -11.60
C PHE A 184 4.42 -0.35 -12.93
N TYR A 185 5.70 -0.60 -13.20
CA TYR A 185 6.11 -1.30 -14.41
C TYR A 185 7.27 -2.26 -14.18
N SER A 186 7.34 -3.34 -14.96
CA SER A 186 8.58 -4.12 -15.10
C SER A 186 9.31 -3.71 -16.38
N SER A 187 10.62 -3.95 -16.50
CA SER A 187 11.36 -3.71 -17.74
C SER A 187 12.63 -4.56 -17.81
N GLY A 188 13.08 -4.89 -19.01
CA GLY A 188 14.24 -5.75 -19.24
C GLY A 188 13.84 -7.22 -19.22
N ASP A 189 14.60 -8.03 -18.46
CA ASP A 189 14.37 -9.47 -18.33
C ASP A 189 13.04 -9.81 -17.64
N THR A 190 12.68 -11.09 -17.72
CA THR A 190 11.51 -11.65 -17.01
C THR A 190 11.60 -11.34 -15.53
N ILE A 191 10.54 -10.75 -14.96
CA ILE A 191 10.39 -10.66 -13.51
C ILE A 191 9.53 -11.81 -12.99
N GLU A 192 9.79 -12.23 -11.76
CA GLU A 192 9.08 -13.35 -11.15
C GLU A 192 8.66 -13.10 -9.71
N ASN A 193 7.59 -13.77 -9.26
CA ASN A 193 7.19 -13.78 -7.85
C ASN A 193 6.93 -12.38 -7.28
N VAL A 194 6.08 -11.61 -7.99
CA VAL A 194 5.63 -10.29 -7.54
C VAL A 194 4.20 -10.38 -7.05
N MET A 195 3.92 -9.80 -5.88
CA MET A 195 2.61 -9.83 -5.27
C MET A 195 2.09 -8.42 -4.93
N PHE A 196 0.81 -8.19 -5.18
CA PHE A 196 0.06 -7.05 -4.71
C PHE A 196 -1.09 -7.53 -3.83
N GLU A 197 -1.23 -6.98 -2.63
CA GLU A 197 -2.22 -7.41 -1.64
C GLU A 197 -2.86 -6.22 -0.93
N GLY A 198 -4.20 -6.09 -1.00
CA GLY A 198 -4.92 -5.13 -0.15
C GLY A 198 -4.68 -3.66 -0.48
N ILE A 199 -4.52 -3.30 -1.76
CA ILE A 199 -4.22 -1.93 -2.22
C ILE A 199 -5.28 -1.45 -3.22
N THR A 200 -5.66 -0.18 -3.12
CA THR A 200 -6.46 0.49 -4.15
C THR A 200 -5.57 1.35 -5.03
N PHE A 201 -5.69 1.19 -6.34
CA PHE A 201 -4.98 1.94 -7.38
C PHE A 201 -5.94 2.91 -8.06
N VAL A 202 -5.52 4.16 -8.22
CA VAL A 202 -6.38 5.21 -8.76
C VAL A 202 -5.62 6.01 -9.82
N GLY A 203 -6.13 6.04 -11.05
CA GLY A 203 -5.63 6.92 -12.09
C GLY A 203 -6.03 8.39 -11.90
N LEU A 204 -5.71 9.23 -12.89
CA LEU A 204 -6.00 10.67 -12.89
C LEU A 204 -7.25 10.97 -13.73
N GLN A 205 -8.43 10.50 -13.33
CA GLN A 205 -9.64 10.83 -14.09
C GLN A 205 -10.27 12.14 -13.60
N ALA A 206 -9.81 13.25 -14.16
CA ALA A 206 -10.75 14.08 -14.90
C ALA A 206 -10.78 13.52 -16.34
N ILE A 207 -11.98 13.44 -16.94
CA ILE A 207 -12.14 12.84 -18.27
C ILE A 207 -11.19 13.52 -19.26
N GLY A 208 -10.26 12.75 -19.84
CA GLY A 208 -9.33 13.20 -20.88
C GLY A 208 -8.01 13.83 -20.42
N THR A 209 -7.66 13.84 -19.12
CA THR A 209 -6.53 14.71 -18.69
C THR A 209 -5.11 14.14 -18.74
N LYS A 210 -4.83 12.82 -18.64
CA LYS A 210 -3.48 12.22 -18.81
C LYS A 210 -3.55 10.73 -19.17
N ASN A 211 -2.57 10.20 -19.93
CA ASN A 211 -2.48 8.76 -20.27
C ASN A 211 -1.96 7.93 -19.09
N THR A 212 -2.81 7.66 -18.10
CA THR A 212 -2.43 6.86 -16.92
C THR A 212 -2.70 5.37 -17.11
N GLN A 213 -1.75 4.53 -16.71
CA GLN A 213 -1.88 3.08 -16.58
C GLN A 213 -1.63 2.65 -15.14
N GLY A 214 -2.20 1.52 -14.72
CA GLY A 214 -1.98 0.98 -13.38
C GLY A 214 -0.67 0.21 -13.31
N ILE A 215 -0.74 -1.10 -13.52
CA ILE A 215 0.41 -2.01 -13.44
C ILE A 215 0.70 -2.61 -14.81
N VAL A 216 1.92 -2.43 -15.30
CA VAL A 216 2.36 -2.90 -16.63
C VAL A 216 3.56 -3.84 -16.52
N PHE A 217 3.33 -5.11 -16.83
CA PHE A 217 4.37 -6.12 -16.90
C PHE A 217 4.84 -6.31 -18.35
N HIS A 218 6.12 -6.08 -18.63
CA HIS A 218 6.71 -6.35 -19.94
C HIS A 218 6.87 -7.85 -20.19
N ASN A 219 7.48 -8.56 -19.25
CA ASN A 219 7.50 -10.02 -19.20
C ASN A 219 7.47 -10.47 -17.74
N SER A 220 6.51 -11.31 -17.36
CA SER A 220 6.36 -11.72 -15.96
C SER A 220 5.83 -13.13 -15.78
N ILE A 221 6.35 -13.81 -14.75
CA ILE A 221 5.85 -15.11 -14.27
C ILE A 221 5.57 -15.06 -12.76
N GLY A 222 4.67 -15.89 -12.25
CA GLY A 222 4.38 -15.96 -10.82
C GLY A 222 3.89 -14.64 -10.22
N VAL A 223 3.02 -13.91 -10.91
CA VAL A 223 2.44 -12.66 -10.38
C VAL A 223 1.12 -12.93 -9.68
N ILE A 224 0.90 -12.32 -8.52
CA ILE A 224 -0.37 -12.42 -7.78
C ILE A 224 -0.89 -11.02 -7.47
N ILE A 225 -2.15 -10.74 -7.81
CA ILE A 225 -2.88 -9.52 -7.44
C ILE A 225 -4.12 -9.98 -6.68
N ASN A 226 -4.11 -9.82 -5.36
CA ASN A 226 -5.18 -10.26 -4.49
C ASN A 226 -5.78 -9.08 -3.74
N ASN A 227 -7.10 -9.02 -3.67
CA ASN A 227 -7.81 -8.03 -2.88
C ASN A 227 -7.31 -6.63 -3.21
N CYS A 228 -7.21 -6.30 -4.49
CA CYS A 228 -6.81 -4.99 -4.97
C CYS A 228 -7.89 -4.41 -5.86
N ASP A 229 -8.09 -3.10 -5.78
CA ASP A 229 -9.09 -2.41 -6.60
C ASP A 229 -8.44 -1.37 -7.48
N PHE A 230 -8.91 -1.20 -8.71
CA PHE A 230 -8.35 -0.31 -9.71
C PHE A 230 -9.46 0.57 -10.28
N PHE A 231 -9.17 1.86 -10.40
CA PHE A 231 -10.16 2.85 -10.73
C PHE A 231 -9.56 4.00 -11.53
N LEU A 232 -10.37 4.65 -12.37
CA LEU A 232 -10.05 5.94 -13.00
C LEU A 232 -8.81 5.92 -13.91
N PHE A 233 -8.45 4.77 -14.48
CA PHE A 233 -7.35 4.68 -15.44
C PHE A 233 -7.83 4.99 -16.85
N LYS A 234 -7.20 5.97 -17.49
CA LYS A 234 -7.46 6.26 -18.91
C LYS A 234 -7.16 5.05 -19.80
N ASN A 235 -6.06 4.34 -19.52
CA ASN A 235 -5.61 3.17 -20.25
C ASN A 235 -5.83 1.89 -19.42
N GLU A 236 -5.07 0.83 -19.70
CA GLU A 236 -5.07 -0.43 -18.95
C GLU A 236 -4.81 -0.17 -17.45
N ALA A 237 -5.68 -0.70 -16.59
CA ALA A 237 -5.41 -0.80 -15.17
C ALA A 237 -4.38 -1.90 -14.88
N VAL A 238 -4.46 -3.01 -15.62
CA VAL A 238 -3.48 -4.11 -15.58
C VAL A 238 -3.14 -4.55 -17.00
N TRP A 239 -1.85 -4.56 -17.34
CA TRP A 239 -1.37 -5.06 -18.62
C TRP A 239 -0.22 -6.04 -18.42
N GLN A 240 -0.41 -7.29 -18.85
CA GLN A 240 0.68 -8.24 -19.03
C GLN A 240 1.00 -8.39 -20.52
N LYS A 241 2.12 -7.81 -20.95
CA LYS A 241 2.58 -7.82 -22.35
C LYS A 241 3.16 -9.17 -22.79
N ALA A 242 3.73 -9.93 -21.87
CA ALA A 242 4.23 -11.28 -22.12
C ALA A 242 4.41 -12.06 -20.80
N GLY A 243 4.60 -13.37 -20.91
CA GLY A 243 4.85 -14.28 -19.79
C GLY A 243 3.65 -15.16 -19.49
N GLY A 244 3.44 -15.49 -18.23
CA GLY A 244 2.31 -16.32 -17.84
C GLY A 244 2.13 -16.44 -16.33
N THR A 245 1.18 -17.26 -15.88
CA THR A 245 0.95 -17.52 -14.43
C THR A 245 0.64 -16.27 -13.59
N LEU A 246 0.08 -15.22 -14.19
CA LEU A 246 -0.56 -14.12 -13.47
C LEU A 246 -1.85 -14.63 -12.83
N ARG A 247 -2.05 -14.32 -11.55
CA ARG A 247 -3.28 -14.60 -10.82
C ARG A 247 -3.90 -13.31 -10.31
N ILE A 248 -5.16 -13.06 -10.65
CA ILE A 248 -5.93 -11.92 -10.11
C ILE A 248 -7.14 -12.48 -9.37
N ASN A 249 -7.28 -12.18 -8.07
CA ASN A 249 -8.37 -12.71 -7.25
C ASN A 249 -9.03 -11.63 -6.39
N ASN A 250 -10.36 -11.68 -6.29
CA ASN A 250 -11.16 -10.83 -5.41
C ASN A 250 -10.89 -9.32 -5.63
N CYS A 251 -10.81 -8.92 -6.88
CA CYS A 251 -10.50 -7.55 -7.28
C CYS A 251 -11.72 -6.87 -7.92
N LYS A 252 -11.73 -5.53 -7.90
CA LYS A 252 -12.60 -4.71 -8.76
C LYS A 252 -11.73 -3.84 -9.67
N ILE A 253 -11.81 -4.04 -10.99
CA ILE A 253 -10.87 -3.43 -11.95
C ILE A 253 -11.62 -2.59 -12.98
N PHE A 254 -11.53 -1.27 -12.84
CA PHE A 254 -12.11 -0.31 -13.75
C PHE A 254 -11.03 0.60 -14.35
N GLY A 255 -10.84 0.47 -15.66
CA GLY A 255 -9.88 1.23 -16.46
C GLY A 255 -10.36 1.37 -17.89
N GLY A 256 -9.50 1.76 -18.84
CA GLY A 256 -9.91 1.88 -20.25
C GLY A 256 -10.96 2.98 -20.47
N SER A 257 -10.81 4.11 -19.80
CA SER A 257 -11.72 5.26 -19.86
C SER A 257 -11.47 6.21 -21.05
N ARG A 258 -11.02 5.68 -22.20
CA ARG A 258 -10.77 6.48 -23.41
C ARG A 258 -12.10 6.82 -24.06
N ARG A 259 -12.49 8.10 -24.14
CA ARG A 259 -13.77 8.52 -24.71
C ARG A 259 -13.58 9.56 -25.80
N ASN A 260 -14.20 9.33 -26.96
CA ASN A 260 -14.15 10.20 -28.14
C ASN A 260 -12.71 10.48 -28.62
N GLU A 261 -11.80 9.52 -28.45
CA GLU A 261 -10.41 9.62 -28.88
C GLU A 261 -10.20 8.95 -30.23
N ALA A 262 -9.11 9.28 -30.93
CA ALA A 262 -8.70 8.54 -32.11
C ALA A 262 -8.04 7.23 -31.67
N PHE A 263 -8.63 6.09 -32.02
CA PHE A 263 -8.11 4.77 -31.66
C PHE A 263 -7.37 4.13 -32.83
N THR A 264 -6.20 3.60 -32.56
CA THR A 264 -5.44 2.77 -33.53
C THR A 264 -5.58 1.28 -33.24
N GLU A 265 -6.08 0.92 -32.06
CA GLU A 265 -6.35 -0.44 -31.63
C GLU A 265 -7.37 -0.47 -30.48
N ARG A 266 -7.99 -1.64 -30.25
CA ARG A 266 -8.79 -1.87 -29.04
C ARG A 266 -7.91 -1.89 -27.80
N THR A 267 -8.46 -1.43 -26.67
CA THR A 267 -7.82 -1.51 -25.35
C THR A 267 -8.65 -2.31 -24.36
N GLY A 268 -8.06 -2.68 -23.23
CA GLY A 268 -8.74 -3.38 -22.14
C GLY A 268 -8.51 -2.67 -20.81
N ALA A 269 -9.45 -2.72 -19.87
CA ALA A 269 -9.12 -2.43 -18.46
C ALA A 269 -8.09 -3.45 -17.94
N VAL A 270 -8.27 -4.72 -18.32
CA VAL A 270 -7.25 -5.77 -18.24
C VAL A 270 -6.83 -6.20 -19.65
N ARG A 271 -5.54 -6.14 -19.94
CA ARG A 271 -4.96 -6.61 -21.21
C ARG A 271 -3.94 -7.70 -20.95
N LEU A 272 -4.12 -8.86 -21.57
CA LEU A 272 -3.23 -10.00 -21.43
C LEU A 272 -2.73 -10.44 -22.80
N SER A 273 -1.44 -10.73 -22.87
CA SER A 273 -0.76 -11.34 -24.03
C SER A 273 0.01 -12.60 -23.67
N GLY A 274 0.03 -12.97 -22.38
CA GLY A 274 0.68 -14.18 -21.87
C GLY A 274 -0.19 -15.43 -21.90
N HIS A 275 0.28 -16.47 -21.22
CA HIS A 275 -0.39 -17.77 -21.12
C HIS A 275 -0.58 -18.25 -19.67
N ASP A 276 -1.47 -19.23 -19.46
CA ASP A 276 -1.69 -19.87 -18.16
C ASP A 276 -2.02 -18.89 -17.02
N ASN A 277 -2.63 -17.75 -17.35
CA ASN A 277 -3.09 -16.80 -16.35
C ASN A 277 -4.46 -17.22 -15.82
N MET A 278 -4.75 -16.87 -14.57
CA MET A 278 -6.02 -17.14 -13.93
C MET A 278 -6.60 -15.89 -13.30
N ILE A 279 -7.84 -15.55 -13.65
CA ILE A 279 -8.57 -14.46 -13.03
C ILE A 279 -9.85 -15.02 -12.41
N ALA A 280 -10.03 -14.78 -11.11
CA ALA A 280 -11.14 -15.36 -10.36
C ALA A 280 -11.85 -14.33 -9.47
N ASN A 281 -13.17 -14.49 -9.31
CA ASN A 281 -14.00 -13.71 -8.39
C ASN A 281 -13.79 -12.19 -8.55
N THR A 282 -13.63 -11.73 -9.79
CA THR A 282 -13.20 -10.37 -10.10
C THR A 282 -14.20 -9.71 -11.02
N GLU A 283 -14.54 -8.48 -10.70
CA GLU A 283 -15.35 -7.61 -11.56
C GLU A 283 -14.41 -6.72 -12.37
N ILE A 284 -14.59 -6.69 -13.69
CA ILE A 284 -13.75 -5.95 -14.62
C ILE A 284 -14.67 -5.10 -15.48
N GLY A 285 -14.37 -3.82 -15.58
CA GLY A 285 -15.12 -2.94 -16.45
C GLY A 285 -14.29 -1.85 -17.11
N ALA A 286 -14.86 -1.30 -18.17
CA ALA A 286 -14.34 -0.12 -18.84
C ALA A 286 -15.45 0.91 -19.06
N ASP A 287 -15.17 2.00 -19.78
CA ASP A 287 -16.17 2.98 -20.17
C ASP A 287 -16.54 2.84 -21.65
N TYR A 288 -17.73 3.31 -22.02
CA TYR A 288 -18.12 3.50 -23.42
C TYR A 288 -17.14 4.41 -24.16
N SER A 289 -16.62 3.95 -25.30
CA SER A 289 -15.68 4.75 -26.09
C SER A 289 -16.32 5.95 -26.78
N GLY A 290 -17.64 5.96 -26.94
CA GLY A 290 -18.33 6.93 -27.80
C GLY A 290 -18.51 6.47 -29.24
N ASP A 291 -17.92 5.33 -29.63
CA ASP A 291 -17.96 4.79 -30.99
C ASP A 291 -18.67 3.43 -31.01
N SER A 292 -19.95 3.45 -31.38
CA SER A 292 -20.78 2.26 -31.49
C SER A 292 -20.42 1.38 -32.69
N THR A 293 -19.57 1.83 -33.62
CA THR A 293 -19.22 1.03 -34.80
C THR A 293 -18.00 0.15 -34.51
N ASN A 294 -16.94 0.74 -33.96
CA ASN A 294 -15.66 0.06 -33.84
C ASN A 294 -15.45 -0.62 -32.48
N LEU A 295 -16.14 -0.15 -31.43
CA LEU A 295 -16.12 -0.75 -30.09
C LEU A 295 -14.68 -0.91 -29.55
N TRP A 296 -14.07 0.21 -29.21
CA TRP A 296 -12.65 0.31 -28.89
C TRP A 296 -12.28 -0.13 -27.47
N ASN A 297 -13.16 0.10 -26.50
CA ASN A 297 -12.90 -0.20 -25.09
C ASN A 297 -13.47 -1.57 -24.72
N CYS A 298 -12.60 -2.47 -24.29
CA CYS A 298 -12.99 -3.76 -23.73
C CYS A 298 -12.84 -3.75 -22.21
N ALA A 299 -13.64 -4.52 -21.47
CA ALA A 299 -13.31 -4.77 -20.06
C ALA A 299 -12.05 -5.65 -20.01
N VAL A 300 -12.01 -6.70 -20.82
CA VAL A 300 -10.82 -7.55 -21.02
C VAL A 300 -10.43 -7.65 -22.48
N LYS A 301 -9.14 -7.45 -22.79
CA LYS A 301 -8.54 -7.75 -24.09
C LYS A 301 -7.52 -8.88 -23.96
N LEU A 302 -7.82 -10.03 -24.55
CA LEU A 302 -6.84 -11.10 -24.76
C LEU A 302 -6.22 -10.92 -26.14
N GLU A 303 -4.94 -10.56 -26.17
CA GLU A 303 -4.21 -10.23 -27.38
C GLU A 303 -3.12 -11.24 -27.63
N LYS A 304 -3.39 -12.20 -28.52
CA LYS A 304 -2.55 -13.36 -28.81
C LYS A 304 -2.29 -14.23 -27.57
N ALA A 305 -3.10 -14.06 -26.53
CA ALA A 305 -3.01 -14.78 -25.28
C ALA A 305 -3.68 -16.16 -25.40
N SER A 306 -3.08 -17.18 -24.79
CA SER A 306 -3.58 -18.55 -24.86
C SER A 306 -3.71 -19.20 -23.49
N ALA A 307 -4.54 -20.22 -23.37
CA ALA A 307 -4.64 -21.04 -22.14
C ALA A 307 -4.97 -20.24 -20.85
N ASN A 308 -5.63 -19.08 -20.97
CA ASN A 308 -6.03 -18.31 -19.80
C ASN A 308 -7.37 -18.79 -19.26
N MET A 309 -7.56 -18.70 -17.94
CA MET A 309 -8.78 -19.12 -17.26
C MET A 309 -9.44 -17.96 -16.52
N PHE A 310 -10.74 -17.77 -16.75
CA PHE A 310 -11.57 -16.83 -16.02
C PHE A 310 -12.66 -17.59 -15.27
N VAL A 311 -12.82 -17.31 -13.98
CA VAL A 311 -13.76 -18.02 -13.10
C VAL A 311 -14.58 -17.05 -12.27
N ASN A 312 -15.90 -17.18 -12.24
CA ASN A 312 -16.78 -16.33 -11.42
C ASN A 312 -16.54 -14.82 -11.64
N CYS A 313 -16.27 -14.41 -12.87
CA CYS A 313 -15.96 -13.02 -13.20
C CYS A 313 -17.17 -12.28 -13.80
N VAL A 314 -17.17 -10.96 -13.65
CA VAL A 314 -18.14 -10.05 -14.26
C VAL A 314 -17.41 -9.11 -15.21
N PHE A 315 -17.92 -8.95 -16.44
CA PHE A 315 -17.36 -8.04 -17.45
C PHE A 315 -18.39 -6.95 -17.79
N GLU A 316 -18.13 -5.68 -17.45
CA GLU A 316 -19.16 -4.65 -17.54
C GLU A 316 -18.72 -3.24 -17.99
N GLY A 317 -19.70 -2.41 -18.34
CA GLY A 317 -19.52 -0.98 -18.63
C GLY A 317 -18.75 -0.65 -19.91
N ALA A 318 -18.20 -1.65 -20.60
CA ALA A 318 -17.33 -1.50 -21.75
C ALA A 318 -18.11 -1.53 -23.07
N ASP A 319 -17.45 -1.18 -24.18
CA ASP A 319 -18.02 -1.45 -25.51
C ASP A 319 -18.17 -2.97 -25.72
N ILE A 320 -17.14 -3.72 -25.30
CA ILE A 320 -17.06 -5.19 -25.35
C ILE A 320 -16.69 -5.73 -23.97
N GLY A 321 -17.46 -6.70 -23.44
CA GLY A 321 -17.10 -7.37 -22.19
C GLY A 321 -15.73 -8.04 -22.27
N ILE A 322 -15.57 -9.05 -23.14
CA ILE A 322 -14.24 -9.60 -23.45
C ILE A 322 -13.99 -9.75 -24.95
N TYR A 323 -12.81 -9.30 -25.37
CA TYR A 323 -12.28 -9.51 -26.70
C TYR A 323 -11.24 -10.64 -26.66
N VAL A 324 -11.48 -11.71 -27.44
CA VAL A 324 -10.63 -12.91 -27.42
C VAL A 324 -9.92 -13.05 -28.76
N ALA A 325 -8.61 -12.79 -28.78
CA ALA A 325 -7.74 -13.02 -29.92
C ALA A 325 -6.62 -14.02 -29.56
N GLY A 326 -6.98 -15.28 -29.32
CA GLY A 326 -6.03 -16.37 -29.09
C GLY A 326 -6.72 -17.67 -28.65
N PRO A 327 -6.05 -18.83 -28.78
CA PRO A 327 -6.65 -20.15 -28.55
C PRO A 327 -6.78 -20.49 -27.06
N ASP A 328 -7.59 -21.52 -26.76
CA ASP A 328 -7.61 -22.22 -25.46
C ASP A 328 -7.93 -21.38 -24.21
N ASN A 329 -8.53 -20.20 -24.39
CA ASN A 329 -9.01 -19.38 -23.28
C ASN A 329 -10.37 -19.91 -22.77
N ASN A 330 -10.47 -20.14 -21.47
CA ASN A 330 -11.62 -20.74 -20.82
C ASN A 330 -12.34 -19.76 -19.86
N PHE A 331 -13.66 -19.87 -19.80
CA PHE A 331 -14.54 -18.97 -19.06
C PHE A 331 -15.60 -19.79 -18.34
N VAL A 332 -15.52 -19.80 -17.01
CA VAL A 332 -16.36 -20.64 -16.16
C VAL A 332 -17.15 -19.72 -15.22
N ASN A 333 -18.47 -19.88 -15.18
CA ASN A 333 -19.36 -19.09 -14.31
C ASN A 333 -19.20 -17.57 -14.44
N CYS A 334 -18.83 -17.09 -15.63
CA CYS A 334 -18.66 -15.66 -15.89
C CYS A 334 -19.95 -15.06 -16.47
N ARG A 335 -20.18 -13.77 -16.22
CA ARG A 335 -21.27 -13.00 -16.84
C ARG A 335 -20.75 -11.71 -17.45
N ALA A 336 -21.47 -11.19 -18.44
CA ALA A 336 -21.26 -9.87 -19.00
C ALA A 336 -22.52 -9.02 -18.77
N ASP A 337 -22.35 -7.78 -18.32
CA ASP A 337 -23.46 -6.89 -17.95
C ASP A 337 -23.20 -5.47 -18.46
N ILE A 338 -24.25 -4.74 -18.87
CA ILE A 338 -24.16 -3.30 -19.23
C ILE A 338 -23.07 -2.96 -20.28
N ASN A 339 -22.83 -3.84 -21.26
CA ASN A 339 -21.92 -3.53 -22.38
C ASN A 339 -22.69 -2.89 -23.55
N TYR A 340 -22.06 -1.96 -24.27
CA TYR A 340 -22.76 -1.09 -25.24
C TYR A 340 -23.03 -1.74 -26.60
N GLY A 341 -22.15 -2.63 -27.09
CA GLY A 341 -22.33 -3.34 -28.35
C GLY A 341 -22.48 -2.43 -29.60
N PRO A 342 -22.68 -3.02 -30.80
CA PRO A 342 -22.70 -2.26 -32.05
C PRO A 342 -23.92 -1.34 -32.21
N ASP A 343 -25.00 -1.62 -31.49
CA ASP A 343 -26.27 -0.91 -31.62
C ASP A 343 -26.33 0.37 -30.77
N GLY A 344 -25.28 0.67 -29.98
CA GLY A 344 -25.05 1.95 -29.31
C GLY A 344 -26.15 2.44 -28.36
N GLY A 345 -27.12 1.59 -28.00
CA GLY A 345 -28.43 2.09 -27.57
C GLY A 345 -29.28 1.14 -26.74
N SER A 346 -28.69 0.35 -25.85
CA SER A 346 -29.26 -0.04 -24.54
C SER A 346 -28.34 -1.07 -23.90
N ALA A 347 -28.04 -0.90 -22.61
CA ALA A 347 -27.28 -1.84 -21.77
C ALA A 347 -27.83 -3.28 -21.74
N ALA A 348 -28.95 -3.53 -22.40
CA ALA A 348 -29.59 -4.82 -22.54
C ALA A 348 -29.33 -5.33 -23.96
N LYS A 349 -28.21 -6.02 -24.13
CA LYS A 349 -28.10 -7.34 -24.76
C LYS A 349 -26.63 -7.59 -25.20
N HIS A 350 -26.22 -8.86 -25.13
CA HIS A 350 -25.12 -9.43 -25.94
C HIS A 350 -23.67 -9.17 -25.49
N PRO A 351 -22.74 -9.94 -26.07
CA PRO A 351 -22.32 -11.29 -25.73
C PRO A 351 -21.16 -11.28 -24.73
N ILE A 352 -20.90 -12.40 -24.06
CA ILE A 352 -19.69 -12.56 -23.26
C ILE A 352 -18.46 -12.23 -24.12
N MET A 353 -18.41 -12.68 -25.39
CA MET A 353 -17.19 -12.65 -26.22
C MET A 353 -17.41 -12.15 -27.64
N SER A 354 -16.42 -11.42 -28.16
CA SER A 354 -16.15 -11.35 -29.61
C SER A 354 -14.84 -12.10 -29.93
N ARG A 355 -14.89 -13.07 -30.85
CA ARG A 355 -13.73 -13.84 -31.35
C ARG A 355 -13.41 -13.47 -32.80
N LEU A 356 -12.13 -13.42 -33.16
CA LEU A 356 -11.69 -13.40 -34.56
C LEU A 356 -11.69 -14.83 -35.11
N GLY A 357 -12.64 -15.16 -36.00
CA GLY A 357 -12.69 -16.43 -36.72
C GLY A 357 -13.17 -17.63 -35.88
N GLY A 358 -14.36 -18.15 -36.22
CA GLY A 358 -14.95 -19.34 -35.60
C GLY A 358 -16.15 -19.03 -34.71
N THR A 359 -17.29 -19.63 -35.05
CA THR A 359 -18.64 -19.45 -34.50
C THR A 359 -18.72 -19.28 -32.99
N VAL A 360 -19.34 -18.18 -32.56
CA VAL A 360 -19.83 -17.99 -31.19
C VAL A 360 -21.17 -18.70 -31.07
N SER A 361 -21.27 -19.72 -30.22
CA SER A 361 -22.57 -20.08 -29.64
C SER A 361 -22.81 -19.17 -28.44
N PRO A 362 -23.88 -18.36 -28.42
CA PRO A 362 -24.27 -17.66 -27.20
C PRO A 362 -24.74 -18.71 -26.19
N ILE A 363 -24.16 -18.71 -24.98
CA ILE A 363 -24.83 -19.35 -23.84
C ILE A 363 -25.97 -18.40 -23.45
N ALA A 364 -27.11 -18.57 -24.13
CA ALA A 364 -28.37 -18.02 -23.68
C ALA A 364 -28.90 -18.92 -22.56
N GLY A 365 -29.32 -18.33 -21.44
CA GLY A 365 -29.88 -19.06 -20.31
C GLY A 365 -31.10 -19.89 -20.70
N GLY A 366 -31.14 -21.13 -20.22
CA GLY A 366 -32.28 -22.02 -20.39
C GLY A 366 -31.92 -23.49 -20.17
N THR A 367 -32.17 -23.98 -18.96
CA THR A 367 -32.25 -25.39 -18.51
C THR A 367 -31.06 -26.31 -18.79
N ALA A 368 -30.43 -26.76 -17.71
CA ALA A 368 -29.46 -27.84 -17.69
C ALA A 368 -29.96 -29.08 -18.44
N THR A 369 -29.22 -29.51 -19.45
CA THR A 369 -29.17 -30.92 -19.86
C THR A 369 -27.72 -31.30 -20.03
N ALA A 370 -27.27 -32.22 -19.19
CA ALA A 370 -25.96 -32.85 -19.28
C ALA A 370 -25.86 -33.64 -20.58
N ALA A 371 -24.74 -33.54 -21.29
CA ALA A 371 -24.40 -34.46 -22.36
C ALA A 371 -22.95 -34.94 -22.19
N MET A 372 -22.88 -36.23 -21.88
CA MET A 372 -21.72 -37.11 -21.90
C MET A 372 -20.99 -37.06 -23.26
N GLY A 373 -19.67 -37.29 -23.23
CA GLY A 373 -18.90 -37.54 -24.44
C GLY A 373 -17.41 -37.68 -24.21
N ALA A 374 -16.99 -38.53 -23.26
CA ALA A 374 -15.60 -38.99 -23.21
C ALA A 374 -15.44 -40.12 -24.23
N THR A 375 -14.72 -39.89 -25.32
CA THR A 375 -14.24 -40.96 -26.20
C THR A 375 -12.86 -41.41 -25.74
N CYS A 376 -12.85 -42.57 -25.10
CA CYS A 376 -11.67 -43.38 -24.82
C CYS A 376 -11.11 -43.91 -26.15
N SER A 377 -9.83 -43.66 -26.42
CA SER A 377 -9.09 -44.26 -27.54
C SER A 377 -8.62 -45.66 -27.15
N THR A 378 -9.16 -46.70 -27.78
CA THR A 378 -8.56 -48.03 -27.78
C THR A 378 -7.65 -48.19 -28.98
N THR A 379 -6.39 -48.47 -28.70
CA THR A 379 -5.36 -48.97 -29.62
C THR A 379 -5.77 -50.30 -30.25
N SER A 380 -5.43 -50.51 -31.52
CA SER A 380 -5.36 -51.84 -32.14
C SER A 380 -3.99 -52.00 -32.80
N GLU A 381 -3.37 -53.13 -32.46
CA GLU A 381 -2.23 -53.88 -33.04
C GLU A 381 -1.42 -53.29 -34.20
#